data_AF-A0A7S0A364-F1
#
_entry.id   AF-A0A7S0A364-F1
#
_cell.length_a   1.000
_cell.length_b   1.000
_cell.length_c   1.000
_cell.angle_alpha   90.00
_cell.angle_beta   90.00
_cell.angle_gamma   90.00
#
_symmetry.space_group_name_H-M   'P 1'
#
loop_
_entity.id
_entity.type
_entity.pdbx_description
1 polymer ?
#
loop_
_entity_poly.entity_id
_entity_poly.type
_entity_poly.pdbx_seq_one_letter_code
_entity_poly.pdbx_strand_id
1 'polypeptide(L)'
;ALVRDTAKQIAACLEIFRSLHSGLARGVQDFLILDAAGLDEPAMGLVRICLTLFQECDPLLKGEGLQRLSAYWEHVAQDCEHISGLARSRDEAYMELRHYEQKVARLRAARAGGAAAASDSGEGEEVGPEPLLDAAAGPALRRDRLSRNQDKLSRARGVVEARRGEWEAELRAFEDRRTAHSRAALVGLLRAYLRLLGDWGRQAGEAAEVLEGELRPGTAVRVVGLPGSESGGGSPATFESTEECTGRCVVSLEDGARTAVRPEKPWHVLR
;
A
#
# COMPACT_ATOMS: atom_id res chain seq x y z
N ALA A 1 -3.63 -0.07 11.61
CA ALA A 1 -4.69 -0.75 10.83
C ALA A 1 -4.95 -0.03 9.51
N LEU A 2 -5.56 1.17 9.52
CA LEU A 2 -5.95 1.92 8.32
C LEU A 2 -4.87 1.97 7.22
N VAL A 3 -3.65 2.41 7.53
CA VAL A 3 -2.60 2.56 6.49
C VAL A 3 -2.19 1.23 5.86
N ARG A 4 -2.10 0.16 6.66
CA ARG A 4 -1.85 -1.20 6.16
C ARG A 4 -3.00 -1.66 5.27
N ASP A 5 -4.23 -1.41 5.69
CA ASP A 5 -5.41 -1.85 4.95
C ASP A 5 -5.56 -1.05 3.64
N THR A 6 -5.25 0.25 3.65
CA THR A 6 -5.15 1.09 2.44
C THR A 6 -4.02 0.62 1.53
N ALA A 7 -2.84 0.28 2.05
CA ALA A 7 -1.75 -0.27 1.25
C ALA A 7 -2.13 -1.60 0.58
N LYS A 8 -2.83 -2.48 1.32
CA LYS A 8 -3.39 -3.73 0.79
C LYS A 8 -4.46 -3.47 -0.27
N GLN A 9 -5.35 -2.50 -0.06
CA GLN A 9 -6.36 -2.11 -1.04
C GLN A 9 -5.71 -1.54 -2.31
N ILE A 10 -4.71 -0.67 -2.18
CA ILE A 10 -3.95 -0.16 -3.33
C ILE A 10 -3.28 -1.32 -4.08
N ALA A 11 -2.62 -2.24 -3.38
CA ALA A 11 -2.02 -3.42 -3.99
C ALA A 11 -3.06 -4.28 -4.72
N ALA A 12 -4.23 -4.52 -4.11
CA ALA A 12 -5.32 -5.24 -4.74
C ALA A 12 -5.89 -4.51 -5.98
N CYS A 13 -6.05 -3.19 -5.92
CA CYS A 13 -6.46 -2.36 -7.06
C CYS A 13 -5.43 -2.42 -8.19
N LEU A 14 -4.14 -2.39 -7.88
CA LEU A 14 -3.07 -2.54 -8.87
C LEU A 14 -3.10 -3.93 -9.52
N GLU A 15 -3.38 -4.99 -8.76
CA GLU A 15 -3.57 -6.34 -9.32
C GLU A 15 -4.82 -6.44 -10.22
N ILE A 16 -5.94 -5.83 -9.83
CA ILE A 16 -7.13 -5.76 -10.68
C ILE A 16 -6.83 -5.01 -11.98
N PHE A 17 -6.18 -3.84 -11.88
CA PHE A 17 -5.79 -3.05 -13.03
C PHE A 17 -4.87 -3.85 -13.96
N ARG A 18 -3.86 -4.53 -13.40
CA ARG A 18 -2.95 -5.43 -14.12
C ARG A 18 -3.70 -6.57 -14.82
N SER A 19 -4.68 -7.18 -14.15
CA SER A 19 -5.51 -8.24 -14.72
C SER A 19 -6.38 -7.72 -15.89
N LEU A 20 -7.05 -6.59 -15.72
CA LEU A 20 -7.87 -5.97 -16.75
C LEU A 20 -7.02 -5.60 -17.97
N HIS A 21 -5.84 -5.00 -17.73
CA HIS A 21 -4.89 -4.66 -18.79
C HIS A 21 -4.37 -5.89 -19.52
N SER A 22 -4.01 -6.95 -18.80
CA SER A 22 -3.58 -8.21 -19.42
C SER A 22 -4.69 -8.83 -20.28
N GLY A 23 -5.94 -8.73 -19.82
CA GLY A 23 -7.11 -9.15 -20.59
C GLY A 23 -7.31 -8.32 -21.86
N LEU A 24 -7.17 -6.99 -21.78
CA LEU A 24 -7.25 -6.11 -22.94
C LEU A 24 -6.14 -6.39 -23.94
N ALA A 25 -4.89 -6.50 -23.47
CA ALA A 25 -3.72 -6.84 -24.29
C ALA A 25 -3.93 -8.17 -25.06
N ARG A 26 -4.41 -9.20 -24.35
CA ARG A 26 -4.72 -10.49 -24.98
C ARG A 26 -5.89 -10.39 -25.96
N GLY A 27 -6.95 -9.67 -25.59
CA GLY A 27 -8.10 -9.46 -26.47
C GLY A 27 -7.74 -8.70 -27.75
N VAL A 28 -6.87 -7.69 -27.65
CA VAL A 28 -6.29 -7.01 -28.81
C VAL A 28 -5.48 -8.02 -29.62
N GLN A 29 -4.54 -8.75 -29.02
CA GLN A 29 -3.73 -9.73 -29.74
C GLN A 29 -4.58 -10.79 -30.47
N ASP A 30 -5.59 -11.35 -29.80
CA ASP A 30 -6.51 -12.34 -30.37
C ASP A 30 -7.30 -11.72 -31.54
N PHE A 31 -7.79 -10.49 -31.38
CA PHE A 31 -8.47 -9.75 -32.45
C PHE A 31 -7.56 -9.54 -33.67
N LEU A 32 -6.33 -9.10 -33.46
CA LEU A 32 -5.37 -8.87 -34.56
C LEU A 32 -4.91 -10.18 -35.21
N ILE A 33 -4.85 -11.30 -34.47
CA ILE A 33 -4.56 -12.62 -35.06
C ILE A 33 -5.71 -13.05 -35.99
N LEU A 34 -6.95 -12.82 -35.57
CA LEU A 34 -8.13 -13.15 -36.37
C LEU A 34 -8.31 -12.24 -37.59
N ASP A 35 -7.80 -11.01 -37.53
CA ASP A 35 -7.88 -10.01 -38.61
C ASP A 35 -6.50 -9.53 -39.10
N ALA A 36 -5.51 -10.45 -39.14
CA ALA A 36 -4.13 -10.11 -39.53
C ALA A 36 -4.03 -9.62 -40.98
N ALA A 37 -5.05 -9.89 -41.81
CA ALA A 37 -5.11 -9.43 -43.19
C ALA A 37 -5.48 -7.94 -43.33
N GLY A 38 -6.09 -7.34 -42.30
CA GLY A 38 -6.55 -5.95 -42.30
C GLY A 38 -5.58 -4.94 -41.69
N LEU A 39 -4.57 -5.41 -40.95
CA LEU A 39 -3.61 -4.55 -40.25
C LEU A 39 -2.32 -4.40 -41.05
N ASP A 40 -1.91 -3.16 -41.26
CA ASP A 40 -0.59 -2.87 -41.79
C ASP A 40 0.50 -3.04 -40.71
N GLU A 41 1.76 -3.20 -41.16
CA GLU A 41 2.92 -3.35 -40.27
C GLU A 41 3.01 -2.26 -39.18
N PRO A 42 2.61 -1.00 -39.43
CA PRO A 42 2.63 0.04 -38.42
C PRO A 42 1.58 -0.09 -37.32
N ALA A 43 0.33 -0.44 -37.65
CA ALA A 43 -0.67 -0.75 -36.64
C ALA A 43 -0.21 -1.92 -35.76
N MET A 44 0.42 -2.93 -36.38
CA MET A 44 1.08 -4.02 -35.66
C MET A 44 2.26 -3.54 -34.80
N GLY A 45 3.05 -2.57 -35.28
CA GLY A 45 4.11 -1.92 -34.53
C GLY A 45 3.60 -1.21 -33.28
N LEU A 46 2.52 -0.44 -33.40
CA LEU A 46 1.91 0.29 -32.30
C LEU A 46 1.34 -0.67 -31.25
N VAL A 47 0.73 -1.78 -31.69
CA VAL A 47 0.27 -2.83 -30.78
C VAL A 47 1.45 -3.51 -30.09
N ARG A 48 2.52 -3.86 -30.81
CA ARG A 48 3.73 -4.44 -30.19
C ARG A 48 4.33 -3.47 -29.17
N ILE A 49 4.40 -2.17 -29.48
CA ILE A 49 4.87 -1.16 -28.53
C ILE A 49 3.97 -1.16 -27.31
N CYS A 50 2.66 -1.00 -27.46
CA CYS A 50 1.70 -1.05 -26.35
C CYS A 50 1.87 -2.31 -25.50
N LEU A 51 1.94 -3.50 -26.13
CA LEU A 51 2.14 -4.79 -25.44
C LEU A 51 3.47 -4.85 -24.69
N THR A 52 4.56 -4.36 -25.29
CA THR A 52 5.88 -4.32 -24.67
C THR A 52 5.88 -3.37 -23.47
N LEU A 53 5.29 -2.19 -23.63
CA LEU A 53 5.04 -1.20 -22.59
C LEU A 53 4.31 -1.82 -21.39
N PHE A 54 3.27 -2.61 -21.66
CA PHE A 54 2.50 -3.29 -20.62
C PHE A 54 3.30 -4.40 -19.93
N GLN A 55 4.12 -5.15 -20.67
CA GLN A 55 5.02 -6.16 -20.10
C GLN A 55 6.12 -5.53 -19.24
N GLU A 56 6.61 -4.34 -19.60
CA GLU A 56 7.61 -3.60 -18.81
C GLU A 56 7.01 -2.95 -17.55
N CYS A 57 5.72 -2.64 -17.56
CA CYS A 57 5.00 -2.18 -16.37
C CYS A 57 4.79 -3.30 -15.34
N ASP A 58 4.74 -4.57 -15.76
CA ASP A 58 4.47 -5.72 -14.89
C ASP A 58 5.58 -5.91 -13.82
N PRO A 59 6.90 -5.82 -14.13
CA PRO A 59 7.98 -5.76 -13.15
C PRO A 59 7.94 -4.53 -12.25
N LEU A 60 7.46 -3.38 -12.72
CA LEU A 60 7.34 -2.15 -11.91
C LEU A 60 6.19 -2.27 -10.90
N LEU A 61 5.07 -2.84 -11.33
CA LEU A 61 3.90 -3.16 -10.49
C LEU A 61 4.18 -4.33 -9.55
N LYS A 62 4.99 -5.30 -9.97
CA LYS A 62 5.52 -6.39 -9.10
C LYS A 62 6.74 -5.95 -8.29
N GLY A 63 7.19 -4.71 -8.51
CA GLY A 63 8.57 -4.31 -8.31
C GLY A 63 9.01 -4.17 -6.88
N GLU A 64 10.35 -4.11 -6.74
CA GLU A 64 11.05 -3.83 -5.49
C GLU A 64 10.45 -2.66 -4.71
N GLY A 65 9.85 -1.67 -5.38
CA GLY A 65 9.20 -0.52 -4.74
C GLY A 65 8.06 -0.92 -3.81
N LEU A 66 7.09 -1.71 -4.28
CA LEU A 66 5.98 -2.18 -3.44
C LEU A 66 6.44 -3.21 -2.41
N GLN A 67 7.40 -4.06 -2.75
CA GLN A 67 7.97 -5.02 -1.81
C GLN A 67 8.69 -4.33 -0.65
N ARG A 68 9.48 -3.28 -0.93
CA ARG A 68 10.13 -2.43 0.09
C ARG A 68 9.09 -1.74 0.98
N LEU A 69 7.98 -1.27 0.40
CA LEU A 69 6.88 -0.69 1.18
C LEU A 69 6.19 -1.72 2.07
N SER A 70 5.96 -2.94 1.57
CA SER A 70 5.39 -4.03 2.36
C SER A 70 6.29 -4.40 3.53
N ALA A 71 7.58 -4.63 3.26
CA ALA A 71 8.58 -4.93 4.30
C ALA A 71 8.67 -3.81 5.34
N TYR A 72 8.55 -2.55 4.89
CA TYR A 72 8.51 -1.40 5.78
C TYR A 72 7.29 -1.44 6.72
N TRP A 73 6.09 -1.68 6.20
CA TRP A 73 4.88 -1.76 7.03
C TRP A 73 4.95 -2.91 8.04
N GLU A 74 5.60 -4.01 7.67
CA GLU A 74 5.84 -5.14 8.54
C GLU A 74 6.78 -4.78 9.70
N HIS A 75 7.86 -4.04 9.45
CA HIS A 75 8.70 -3.50 10.52
C HIS A 75 7.94 -2.55 11.46
N VAL A 76 7.09 -1.65 10.93
CA VAL A 76 6.27 -0.78 11.79
C VAL A 76 5.28 -1.58 12.63
N ALA A 77 4.74 -2.68 12.10
CA ALA A 77 3.86 -3.57 12.86
C ALA A 77 4.61 -4.26 14.01
N GLN A 78 5.82 -4.76 13.73
CA GLN A 78 6.70 -5.36 14.74
C GLN A 78 7.05 -4.35 15.86
N ASP A 79 7.40 -3.11 15.50
CA ASP A 79 7.66 -2.05 16.48
C ASP A 79 6.42 -1.76 17.36
N CYS A 80 5.23 -1.71 16.76
CA CYS A 80 3.98 -1.53 17.51
C CYS A 80 3.73 -2.68 18.50
N GLU A 81 3.96 -3.93 18.07
CA GLU A 81 3.83 -5.12 18.93
C GLU A 81 4.83 -5.09 20.08
N HIS A 82 6.07 -4.69 19.82
CA HIS A 82 7.11 -4.54 20.83
C HIS A 82 6.71 -3.51 21.90
N ILE A 83 6.30 -2.31 21.50
CA ILE A 83 5.85 -1.26 22.42
C ILE A 83 4.62 -1.71 23.22
N SER A 84 3.70 -2.43 22.58
CA SER A 84 2.53 -3.01 23.26
C SER A 84 2.93 -4.06 24.29
N GLY A 85 4.00 -4.82 24.04
CA GLY A 85 4.62 -5.71 25.02
C GLY A 85 5.17 -4.95 26.23
N LEU A 86 5.94 -3.88 26.00
CA LEU A 86 6.48 -3.04 27.07
C LEU A 86 5.37 -2.38 27.91
N ALA A 87 4.31 -1.88 27.27
CA ALA A 87 3.16 -1.29 27.95
C ALA A 87 2.47 -2.30 28.88
N ARG A 88 2.24 -3.54 28.41
CA ARG A 88 1.68 -4.62 29.23
C ARG A 88 2.57 -4.94 30.44
N SER A 89 3.87 -5.08 30.22
CA SER A 89 4.82 -5.35 31.31
C SER A 89 4.86 -4.22 32.36
N ARG A 90 4.75 -2.97 31.92
CA ARG A 90 4.61 -1.81 32.81
C ARG A 90 3.31 -1.90 33.63
N ASP A 91 2.19 -2.22 33.00
CA ASP A 91 0.89 -2.31 33.67
C ASP A 91 0.85 -3.46 34.70
N GLU A 92 1.46 -4.60 34.40
CA GLU A 92 1.68 -5.70 35.36
C GLU A 92 2.47 -5.24 36.58
N ALA A 93 3.55 -4.47 36.37
CA ALA A 93 4.34 -3.91 37.47
C ALA A 93 3.52 -2.94 38.34
N TYR A 94 2.63 -2.12 37.73
CA TYR A 94 1.71 -1.26 38.48
C TYR A 94 0.71 -2.06 39.31
N MET A 95 0.22 -3.20 38.80
CA MET A 95 -0.68 -4.09 39.55
C MET A 95 0.02 -4.68 40.77
N GLU A 96 1.27 -5.14 40.62
CA GLU A 96 2.08 -5.64 41.75
C GLU A 96 2.38 -4.53 42.78
N LEU A 97 2.69 -3.31 42.32
CA LEU A 97 2.88 -2.16 43.20
C LEU A 97 1.62 -1.89 44.04
N ARG A 98 0.45 -1.79 43.40
CA ARG A 98 -0.84 -1.57 44.10
C ARG A 98 -1.13 -2.68 45.11
N HIS A 99 -0.83 -3.93 44.76
CA HIS A 99 -0.97 -5.06 45.68
C HIS A 99 -0.16 -4.84 46.96
N TYR A 100 1.12 -4.47 46.86
CA TYR A 100 1.95 -4.22 48.04
C TYR A 100 1.56 -2.97 48.81
N GLU A 101 1.09 -1.91 48.13
CA GLU A 101 0.57 -0.71 48.79
C GLU A 101 -0.64 -1.04 49.67
N GLN A 102 -1.60 -1.79 49.14
CA GLN A 102 -2.77 -2.28 49.88
C GLN A 102 -2.34 -3.21 51.03
N LYS A 103 -1.41 -4.14 50.81
CA LYS A 103 -0.93 -5.07 51.85
C LYS A 103 -0.24 -4.33 53.01
N VAL A 104 0.63 -3.37 52.71
CA VAL A 104 1.28 -2.53 53.73
C VAL A 104 0.27 -1.65 54.47
N ALA A 105 -0.72 -1.08 53.77
CA ALA A 105 -1.79 -0.28 54.39
C ALA A 105 -2.61 -1.11 55.38
N ARG A 106 -3.04 -2.32 55.00
CA ARG A 106 -3.76 -3.26 55.88
C ARG A 106 -2.95 -3.63 57.12
N LEU A 107 -1.67 -3.95 56.97
CA LEU A 107 -0.78 -4.29 58.10
C LEU A 107 -0.58 -3.10 59.06
N ARG A 108 -0.49 -1.87 58.54
CA ARG A 108 -0.41 -0.65 59.35
C ARG A 108 -1.72 -0.40 60.11
N ALA A 109 -2.86 -0.55 59.43
CA ALA A 109 -4.18 -0.40 60.04
C ALA A 109 -4.41 -1.44 61.15
N ALA A 110 -4.07 -2.71 60.91
CA ALA A 110 -4.15 -3.76 61.93
C ALA A 110 -3.27 -3.49 63.16
N ARG A 111 -2.10 -2.87 62.95
CA ARG A 111 -1.22 -2.44 64.05
C ARG A 111 -1.80 -1.27 64.85
N ALA A 112 -2.49 -0.34 64.19
CA ALA A 112 -3.13 0.81 64.83
C ALA A 112 -4.46 0.46 65.51
N GLY A 113 -5.25 -0.42 64.89
CA GLY A 113 -6.60 -0.81 65.30
C GLY A 113 -6.67 -1.99 66.27
N GLY A 114 -5.54 -2.55 66.70
CA GLY A 114 -5.40 -3.64 67.68
C GLY A 114 -5.92 -3.35 69.09
N ALA A 115 -6.81 -2.35 69.24
CA ALA A 115 -7.53 -2.05 70.46
C ALA A 115 -9.06 -1.91 70.29
N ALA A 116 -9.64 -1.88 69.07
CA ALA A 116 -11.06 -1.46 68.97
C ALA A 116 -11.98 -2.10 67.91
N ALA A 117 -11.52 -2.86 66.92
CA ALA A 117 -12.39 -3.24 65.80
C ALA A 117 -12.35 -4.74 65.49
N ALA A 118 -13.19 -5.50 66.21
CA ALA A 118 -13.53 -6.89 65.89
C ALA A 118 -15.06 -7.03 65.78
N SER A 119 -15.69 -6.30 64.85
CA SER A 119 -17.08 -6.53 64.43
C SER A 119 -17.43 -5.57 63.29
N ASP A 120 -17.08 -5.90 62.06
CA ASP A 120 -18.01 -5.65 60.93
C ASP A 120 -17.61 -6.52 59.74
N SER A 121 -18.34 -7.63 59.59
CA SER A 121 -18.19 -8.61 58.52
C SER A 121 -18.98 -8.14 57.30
N GLY A 122 -18.36 -7.29 56.49
CA GLY A 122 -18.83 -7.00 55.13
C GLY A 122 -18.40 -8.11 54.17
N GLU A 123 -19.30 -9.05 53.93
CA GLU A 123 -19.19 -10.09 52.89
C GLU A 123 -19.10 -9.44 51.51
N GLY A 124 -18.14 -9.84 50.68
CA GLY A 124 -18.18 -9.50 49.25
C GLY A 124 -16.86 -9.25 48.54
N GLU A 125 -15.78 -9.97 48.83
CA GLU A 125 -14.70 -10.15 47.85
C GLU A 125 -13.91 -11.41 48.22
N GLU A 126 -13.72 -12.32 47.27
CA GLU A 126 -12.91 -13.53 47.40
C GLU A 126 -11.44 -13.17 47.69
N VAL A 127 -11.16 -12.80 48.93
CA VAL A 127 -9.81 -12.74 49.46
C VAL A 127 -9.39 -14.18 49.71
N GLY A 128 -8.47 -14.69 48.89
CA GLY A 128 -7.89 -16.02 49.07
C GLY A 128 -7.43 -16.29 50.52
N PRO A 129 -7.26 -17.56 50.91
CA PRO A 129 -7.31 -18.07 52.30
C PRO A 129 -6.20 -17.61 53.28
N GLU A 130 -5.53 -16.49 53.06
CA GLU A 130 -4.55 -15.92 54.00
C GLU A 130 -5.08 -15.30 55.32
N PRO A 131 -6.37 -14.95 55.55
CA PRO A 131 -6.70 -14.13 56.74
C PRO A 131 -6.67 -14.89 58.09
N LEU A 132 -6.69 -16.23 58.10
CA LEU A 132 -6.76 -17.01 59.34
C LEU A 132 -5.43 -17.17 60.08
N LEU A 133 -4.28 -16.98 59.43
CA LEU A 133 -2.96 -17.18 60.05
C LEU A 133 -2.40 -15.92 60.75
N ASP A 134 -3.02 -14.75 60.60
CA ASP A 134 -2.50 -13.48 61.13
C ASP A 134 -2.94 -13.18 62.58
N ALA A 135 -4.05 -13.74 63.04
CA ALA A 135 -4.57 -13.50 64.39
C ALA A 135 -3.67 -14.12 65.48
N ALA A 136 -3.08 -15.28 65.21
CA ALA A 136 -2.25 -16.04 66.18
C ALA A 136 -0.76 -15.64 66.20
N ALA A 137 -0.29 -14.85 65.23
CA ALA A 137 1.12 -14.46 65.15
C ALA A 137 1.46 -13.39 66.21
N GLY A 138 2.46 -13.67 67.05
CA GLY A 138 2.93 -12.74 68.08
C GLY A 138 3.46 -11.40 67.54
N PRO A 139 3.57 -10.35 68.38
CA PRO A 139 3.92 -8.98 67.95
C PRO A 139 5.24 -8.87 67.18
N ALA A 140 6.23 -9.71 67.51
CA ALA A 140 7.52 -9.75 66.82
C ALA A 140 7.37 -10.20 65.35
N LEU A 141 6.58 -11.25 65.10
CA LEU A 141 6.31 -11.76 63.75
C LEU A 141 5.57 -10.72 62.90
N ARG A 142 4.64 -9.95 63.49
CA ARG A 142 3.92 -8.87 62.80
C ARG A 142 4.85 -7.73 62.37
N ARG A 143 5.83 -7.35 63.21
CA ARG A 143 6.83 -6.33 62.86
C ARG A 143 7.72 -6.78 61.70
N ASP A 144 8.20 -8.02 61.74
CA ASP A 144 9.02 -8.62 60.68
C ASP A 144 8.22 -8.70 59.35
N ARG A 145 6.95 -9.13 59.39
CA ARG A 145 6.06 -9.12 58.22
C ARG A 145 5.89 -7.73 57.62
N LEU A 146 5.66 -6.71 58.43
CA LEU A 146 5.53 -5.32 57.94
C LEU A 146 6.82 -4.85 57.27
N SER A 147 7.99 -5.10 57.88
CA SER A 147 9.29 -4.73 57.32
C SER A 147 9.50 -5.39 55.95
N ARG A 148 9.30 -6.71 55.84
CA ARG A 148 9.46 -7.43 54.57
C ARG A 148 8.53 -6.91 53.47
N ASN A 149 7.28 -6.57 53.81
CA ASN A 149 6.34 -6.00 52.83
C ASN A 149 6.71 -4.55 52.44
N GLN A 150 7.32 -3.77 53.34
CA GLN A 150 7.88 -2.46 52.98
C GLN A 150 9.08 -2.58 52.03
N ASP A 151 9.92 -3.59 52.22
CA ASP A 151 11.03 -3.88 51.29
C ASP A 151 10.50 -4.32 49.92
N LYS A 152 9.48 -5.18 49.90
CA LYS A 152 8.80 -5.59 48.65
C LYS A 152 8.16 -4.41 47.94
N LEU A 153 7.47 -3.54 48.68
CA LEU A 153 6.90 -2.30 48.14
C LEU A 153 7.98 -1.40 47.53
N SER A 154 9.11 -1.22 48.22
CA SER A 154 10.21 -0.41 47.70
C SER A 154 10.80 -1.01 46.42
N ARG A 155 10.96 -2.34 46.35
CA ARG A 155 11.39 -3.02 45.13
C ARG A 155 10.38 -2.86 43.99
N ALA A 156 9.08 -3.05 44.27
CA ALA A 156 8.03 -2.89 43.27
C ALA A 156 7.99 -1.47 42.69
N ARG A 157 8.19 -0.43 43.53
CA ARG A 157 8.35 0.95 43.06
C ARG A 157 9.52 1.11 42.10
N GLY A 158 10.69 0.55 42.46
CA GLY A 158 11.86 0.57 41.58
C GLY A 158 11.60 -0.11 40.23
N VAL A 159 10.91 -1.25 40.22
CA VAL A 159 10.53 -1.97 38.99
C VAL A 159 9.57 -1.14 38.14
N VAL A 160 8.55 -0.52 38.74
CA VAL A 160 7.61 0.35 38.01
C VAL A 160 8.33 1.52 37.34
N GLU A 161 9.19 2.23 38.07
CA GLU A 161 9.93 3.37 37.50
C GLU A 161 10.87 2.91 36.37
N ALA A 162 11.55 1.78 36.53
CA ALA A 162 12.40 1.21 35.49
C ALA A 162 11.60 0.84 34.22
N ARG A 163 10.48 0.11 34.37
CA ARG A 163 9.62 -0.29 33.24
C ARG A 163 8.95 0.89 32.57
N ARG A 164 8.54 1.89 33.34
CA ARG A 164 8.00 3.14 32.82
C ARG A 164 9.05 3.89 32.00
N GLY A 165 10.27 4.04 32.53
CA GLY A 165 11.37 4.69 31.82
C GLY A 165 11.73 3.98 30.52
N GLU A 166 11.82 2.64 30.54
CA GLU A 166 12.04 1.80 29.36
C GLU A 166 10.95 2.02 28.29
N TRP A 167 9.67 1.94 28.69
CA TRP A 167 8.55 2.16 27.80
C TRP A 167 8.50 3.59 27.23
N GLU A 168 8.71 4.62 28.06
CA GLU A 168 8.71 6.02 27.60
C GLU A 168 9.86 6.31 26.63
N ALA A 169 11.04 5.74 26.89
CA ALA A 169 12.21 5.88 26.01
C ALA A 169 11.95 5.22 24.65
N GLU A 170 11.46 3.98 24.64
CA GLU A 170 11.19 3.27 23.38
C GLU A 170 10.03 3.90 22.60
N LEU A 171 9.00 4.41 23.29
CA LEU A 171 7.91 5.11 22.64
C LEU A 171 8.39 6.37 21.90
N ARG A 172 9.26 7.17 22.53
CA ARG A 172 9.86 8.35 21.87
C ARG A 172 10.73 7.95 20.69
N ALA A 173 11.57 6.93 20.85
CA ALA A 173 12.41 6.43 19.78
C ALA A 173 11.56 5.94 18.58
N PHE A 174 10.43 5.29 18.86
CA PHE A 174 9.46 4.91 17.84
C PHE A 174 8.78 6.11 17.16
N GLU A 175 8.38 7.15 17.90
CA GLU A 175 7.77 8.35 17.31
C GLU A 175 8.72 9.04 16.31
N ASP A 176 10.00 9.14 16.66
CA ASP A 176 11.06 9.68 15.80
C ASP A 176 11.24 8.83 14.54
N ARG A 177 11.41 7.51 14.72
CA ARG A 177 11.55 6.55 13.61
C ARG A 177 10.32 6.57 12.70
N ARG A 178 9.11 6.48 13.24
CA ARG A 178 7.84 6.43 12.50
C ARG A 178 7.69 7.61 11.55
N THR A 179 8.01 8.82 12.01
CA THR A 179 7.86 10.04 11.22
C THR A 179 8.85 10.04 10.04
N ALA A 180 10.12 9.77 10.31
CA ALA A 180 11.16 9.70 9.29
C ALA A 180 10.85 8.61 8.25
N HIS A 181 10.47 7.43 8.72
CA HIS A 181 10.21 6.31 7.82
C HIS A 181 8.92 6.48 7.02
N SER A 182 7.83 7.00 7.61
CA SER A 182 6.58 7.23 6.88
C SER A 182 6.78 8.22 5.74
N ARG A 183 7.57 9.28 6.00
CA ARG A 183 7.97 10.24 4.98
C ARG A 183 8.80 9.58 3.89
N ALA A 184 9.80 8.77 4.25
CA ALA A 184 10.65 8.06 3.29
C ALA A 184 9.84 7.09 2.41
N ALA A 185 8.90 6.35 3.01
CA ALA A 185 8.00 5.44 2.32
C ALA A 185 7.09 6.18 1.31
N LEU A 186 6.41 7.25 1.73
CA LEU A 186 5.55 8.05 0.85
C LEU A 186 6.32 8.69 -0.30
N VAL A 187 7.50 9.26 -0.02
CA VAL A 187 8.36 9.83 -1.05
C VAL A 187 8.86 8.75 -2.01
N GLY A 188 9.21 7.56 -1.49
CA GLY A 188 9.60 6.41 -2.30
C GLY A 188 8.47 5.96 -3.24
N LEU A 189 7.25 5.83 -2.72
CA LEU A 189 6.06 5.49 -3.50
C LEU A 189 5.80 6.52 -4.59
N LEU A 190 5.76 7.81 -4.23
CA LEU A 190 5.49 8.89 -5.18
C LEU A 190 6.55 8.95 -6.27
N ARG A 191 7.84 8.76 -5.93
CA ARG A 191 8.92 8.70 -6.92
C ARG A 191 8.77 7.51 -7.86
N ALA A 192 8.42 6.34 -7.35
CA ALA A 192 8.18 5.16 -8.18
C ALA A 192 7.01 5.41 -9.15
N TYR A 193 5.92 5.99 -8.65
CA TYR A 193 4.75 6.34 -9.45
C TYR A 193 5.06 7.38 -10.54
N LEU A 194 5.76 8.47 -10.18
CA LEU A 194 6.12 9.51 -11.14
C LEU A 194 7.10 9.01 -12.21
N ARG A 195 8.02 8.10 -11.86
CA ARG A 195 8.89 7.44 -12.85
C ARG A 195 8.09 6.60 -13.82
N LEU A 196 7.18 5.76 -13.30
CA LEU A 196 6.27 4.97 -14.13
C LEU A 196 5.51 5.86 -15.12
N LEU A 197 4.92 6.97 -14.66
CA LEU A 197 4.23 7.91 -15.53
C LEU A 197 5.17 8.57 -16.57
N GLY A 198 6.38 8.92 -16.17
CA GLY A 198 7.37 9.54 -17.07
C GLY A 198 7.85 8.59 -18.15
N ASP A 199 8.14 7.34 -17.78
CA ASP A 199 8.56 6.29 -18.71
C ASP A 199 7.41 5.94 -19.67
N TRP A 200 6.19 5.82 -19.13
CA TRP A 200 4.98 5.63 -19.92
C TRP A 200 4.75 6.76 -20.93
N GLY A 201 4.81 8.02 -20.48
CA GLY A 201 4.63 9.18 -21.33
C GLY A 201 5.68 9.28 -22.44
N ARG A 202 6.94 8.90 -22.17
CA ARG A 202 8.00 8.88 -23.18
C ARG A 202 7.74 7.83 -24.26
N GLN A 203 7.45 6.60 -23.85
CA GLN A 203 7.19 5.49 -24.77
C GLN A 203 5.93 5.72 -25.60
N ALA A 204 4.86 6.25 -24.99
CA ALA A 204 3.66 6.66 -25.70
C ALA A 204 3.94 7.80 -26.69
N GLY A 205 4.79 8.76 -26.32
CA GLY A 205 5.24 9.84 -27.21
C GLY A 205 5.99 9.31 -28.43
N GLU A 206 6.94 8.40 -28.25
CA GLU A 206 7.67 7.75 -29.35
C GLU A 206 6.73 6.99 -30.29
N ALA A 207 5.75 6.26 -29.75
CA ALA A 207 4.75 5.56 -30.56
C ALA A 207 3.84 6.52 -31.33
N ALA A 208 3.44 7.63 -30.69
CA ALA A 208 2.65 8.67 -31.33
C ALA A 208 3.43 9.34 -32.48
N GLU A 209 4.71 9.67 -32.29
CA GLU A 209 5.55 10.24 -33.34
C GLU A 209 5.71 9.30 -34.55
N VAL A 210 5.84 7.99 -34.31
CA VAL A 210 5.87 6.98 -35.39
C VAL A 210 4.55 6.99 -36.17
N LEU A 211 3.41 7.00 -35.47
CA LEU A 211 2.08 7.02 -36.10
C LEU A 211 1.82 8.32 -36.87
N GLU A 212 2.15 9.47 -36.27
CA GLU A 212 2.04 10.78 -36.92
C GLU A 212 2.97 10.90 -38.13
N GLY A 213 4.15 10.26 -38.08
CA GLY A 213 5.10 10.17 -39.18
C GLY A 213 4.52 9.52 -40.44
N GLU A 214 3.61 8.56 -40.28
CA GLU A 214 2.99 7.84 -41.40
C GLU A 214 1.81 8.56 -42.02
N LEU A 215 1.13 9.39 -41.23
CA LEU A 215 0.01 10.22 -41.69
C LEU A 215 0.47 11.67 -41.89
N ARG A 216 1.67 11.86 -42.44
CA ARG A 216 2.13 13.21 -42.81
C ARG A 216 1.46 13.66 -44.12
N PRO A 217 0.93 14.89 -44.19
CA PRO A 217 0.50 15.48 -45.45
C PRO A 217 1.59 15.33 -46.52
N GLY A 218 1.23 14.81 -47.69
CA GLY A 218 2.17 14.48 -48.77
C GLY A 218 2.57 13.00 -48.84
N THR A 219 2.19 12.17 -47.87
CA THR A 219 2.50 10.74 -47.90
C THR A 219 1.71 10.04 -49.00
N ALA A 220 2.39 9.26 -49.84
CA ALA A 220 1.76 8.46 -50.89
C ALA A 220 1.02 7.27 -50.26
N VAL A 221 -0.29 7.18 -50.53
CA VAL A 221 -1.16 6.14 -50.01
C VAL A 221 -1.96 5.52 -51.15
N ARG A 222 -2.43 4.29 -50.96
CA ARG A 222 -3.31 3.61 -51.91
C ARG A 222 -4.66 3.35 -51.26
N VAL A 223 -5.71 3.95 -51.81
CA VAL A 223 -7.07 3.86 -51.28
C VAL A 223 -7.79 2.65 -51.90
N VAL A 224 -8.20 1.68 -51.09
CA VAL A 224 -8.93 0.51 -51.56
C VAL A 224 -10.45 0.72 -51.40
N GLY A 225 -11.24 0.26 -52.37
CA GLY A 225 -12.71 0.25 -52.27
C GLY A 225 -13.39 1.61 -52.49
N LEU A 226 -12.81 2.49 -53.30
CA LEU A 226 -13.53 3.67 -53.83
C LEU A 226 -14.57 3.23 -54.89
N PRO A 227 -15.82 3.69 -54.79
CA PRO A 227 -16.85 3.37 -55.78
C PRO A 227 -16.44 3.94 -57.15
N GLY A 228 -16.31 3.08 -58.16
CA GLY A 228 -15.90 3.45 -59.53
C GLY A 228 -14.53 2.92 -59.97
N SER A 229 -13.73 2.36 -59.06
CA SER A 229 -12.50 1.64 -59.42
C SER A 229 -12.84 0.18 -59.77
N GLU A 230 -13.10 -0.11 -61.04
CA GLU A 230 -13.49 -1.46 -61.50
C GLU A 230 -12.39 -2.53 -61.33
N SER A 231 -11.14 -2.10 -61.15
CA SER A 231 -10.02 -2.98 -60.82
C SER A 231 -9.74 -2.87 -59.33
N GLY A 232 -9.91 -3.95 -58.57
CA GLY A 232 -9.68 -4.00 -57.11
C GLY A 232 -8.26 -3.68 -56.62
N GLY A 233 -7.41 -3.06 -57.45
CA GLY A 233 -6.02 -2.71 -57.17
C GLY A 233 -5.81 -1.45 -56.33
N GLY A 234 -6.86 -0.72 -55.97
CA GLY A 234 -6.79 0.53 -55.20
C GLY A 234 -6.22 1.71 -56.01
N SER A 235 -6.71 2.92 -55.73
CA SER A 235 -6.26 4.14 -56.42
C SER A 235 -5.08 4.77 -55.68
N PRO A 236 -3.98 5.12 -56.36
CA PRO A 236 -2.93 5.94 -55.76
C PRO A 236 -3.51 7.31 -55.36
N ALA A 237 -3.10 7.79 -54.20
CA ALA A 237 -3.53 9.05 -53.62
C ALA A 237 -2.42 9.63 -52.76
N THR A 238 -2.55 10.90 -52.40
CA THR A 238 -1.67 11.59 -51.46
C THR A 238 -2.50 11.95 -50.23
N PHE A 239 -2.04 11.56 -49.05
CA PHE A 239 -2.68 11.97 -47.80
C PHE A 239 -2.54 13.48 -47.61
N GLU A 240 -3.63 14.19 -47.29
CA GLU A 240 -3.62 15.64 -47.08
C GLU A 240 -3.81 16.01 -45.61
N SER A 241 -4.79 15.42 -44.93
CA SER A 241 -5.10 15.77 -43.53
C SER A 241 -6.08 14.79 -42.89
N THR A 242 -6.18 14.78 -41.56
CA THR A 242 -7.27 14.13 -40.83
C THR A 242 -8.31 15.16 -40.41
N GLU A 243 -9.58 14.89 -40.68
CA GLU A 243 -10.69 15.75 -40.24
C GLU A 243 -10.97 15.53 -38.75
N GLU A 244 -10.69 16.54 -37.91
CA GLU A 244 -10.74 16.44 -36.43
C GLU A 244 -12.09 15.96 -35.88
N CYS A 245 -13.20 16.38 -36.50
CA CYS A 245 -14.54 16.08 -36.01
C CYS A 245 -15.00 14.64 -36.32
N THR A 246 -14.48 14.03 -37.38
CA THR A 246 -14.99 12.75 -37.91
C THR A 246 -13.95 11.64 -37.89
N GLY A 247 -12.67 11.98 -37.70
CA GLY A 247 -11.55 11.05 -37.83
C GLY A 247 -11.32 10.55 -39.24
N ARG A 248 -11.96 11.14 -40.27
CA ARG A 248 -11.77 10.74 -41.66
C ARG A 248 -10.45 11.26 -42.21
N CYS A 249 -9.79 10.44 -43.02
CA CYS A 249 -8.58 10.83 -43.73
C CYS A 249 -8.96 11.47 -45.06
N VAL A 250 -8.55 12.72 -45.25
CA VAL A 250 -8.68 13.45 -46.51
C VAL A 250 -7.49 13.11 -47.38
N VAL A 251 -7.77 12.59 -48.58
CA VAL A 251 -6.76 12.22 -49.57
C VAL A 251 -7.04 12.91 -50.89
N SER A 252 -5.98 13.26 -51.61
CA SER A 252 -6.02 13.80 -52.97
C SER A 252 -5.64 12.70 -53.96
N LEU A 253 -6.54 12.41 -54.89
CA LEU A 253 -6.32 11.45 -55.98
C LEU A 253 -5.43 12.08 -57.08
N GLU A 254 -4.89 11.27 -57.99
CA GLU A 254 -4.02 11.74 -59.08
C GLU A 254 -4.70 12.76 -60.03
N ASP A 255 -6.03 12.71 -60.15
CA ASP A 255 -6.83 13.67 -60.92
C ASP A 255 -7.07 15.00 -60.18
N GLY A 256 -6.55 15.12 -58.95
CA GLY A 256 -6.74 16.26 -58.06
C GLY A 256 -8.03 16.21 -57.25
N ALA A 257 -8.89 15.20 -57.44
CA ALA A 257 -10.11 15.06 -56.66
C ALA A 257 -9.79 14.76 -55.20
N ARG A 258 -10.47 15.46 -54.29
CA ARG A 258 -10.35 15.24 -52.85
C ARG A 258 -11.47 14.35 -52.36
N THR A 259 -11.13 13.39 -51.51
CA THR A 259 -12.12 12.51 -50.88
C THR A 259 -11.78 12.26 -49.42
N ALA A 260 -12.82 12.25 -48.59
CA ALA A 260 -12.72 11.85 -47.19
C ALA A 260 -13.01 10.35 -47.07
N VAL A 261 -12.01 9.58 -46.67
CA VAL A 261 -12.07 8.12 -46.52
C VAL A 261 -12.17 7.78 -45.04
N ARG A 262 -12.99 6.78 -44.70
CA ARG A 262 -13.05 6.26 -43.33
C ARG A 262 -11.79 5.41 -43.05
N PRO A 263 -11.21 5.50 -41.84
CA PRO A 263 -10.05 4.68 -41.43
C PRO A 263 -10.32 3.17 -41.43
N GLU A 264 -11.60 2.78 -41.40
CA GLU A 264 -12.04 1.38 -41.48
C GLU A 264 -11.80 0.73 -42.86
N LYS A 265 -11.56 1.53 -43.91
CA LYS A 265 -11.24 0.98 -45.24
C LYS A 265 -9.74 0.75 -45.33
N PRO A 266 -9.29 -0.46 -45.73
CA PRO A 266 -7.87 -0.72 -45.87
C PRO A 266 -7.26 0.25 -46.87
N TRP A 267 -6.22 0.95 -46.46
CA TRP A 267 -5.31 1.66 -47.34
C TRP A 267 -3.90 1.19 -47.07
N HIS A 268 -3.06 1.25 -48.10
CA HIS A 268 -1.67 0.85 -47.97
C HIS A 268 -0.78 2.08 -48.15
N VAL A 269 0.07 2.36 -47.18
CA VAL A 269 1.16 3.33 -47.34
C VAL A 269 2.14 2.77 -48.37
N LEU A 270 2.39 3.52 -49.44
CA LEU A 270 3.34 3.14 -50.47
C LEU A 270 4.72 3.63 -50.01
N ARG A 271 5.50 2.74 -49.36
CA ARG A 271 6.91 2.98 -49.02
C ARG A 271 7.83 2.66 -50.19
#